data_AF-A0A496Z7E6-F1
#
_entry.id   AF-A0A496Z7E6-F1
#
_cell.length_a   1.000
_cell.length_b   1.000
_cell.length_c   1.000
_cell.angle_alpha   90.00
_cell.angle_beta   90.00
_cell.angle_gamma   90.00
#
_symmetry.space_group_name_H-M   'P 1'
#
loop_
_entity.id
_entity.type
_entity.pdbx_description
1 polymer ?
#
loop_
_entity_poly.entity_id
_entity_poly.type
_entity_poly.pdbx_seq_one_letter_code
_entity_poly.pdbx_strand_id
1 'polypeptide(L)'
;FLTAPPDGLRDLYGSLSSSISGVKVDLIYHDFQADKGGSDYGAELDAMVTKKFTDHYTLQAVYANYNAAEYKTDTEKIWLQFTVAF
;
A
#
# COMPACT_ATOMS: atom_id res chain seq x y z
N PHE A 1 -5.25 -4.49 12.25
CA PHE A 1 -6.20 -4.42 11.11
C PHE A 1 -7.66 -4.21 11.53
N LEU A 2 -8.03 -4.29 12.82
CA LEU A 2 -9.43 -4.29 13.28
C LEU A 2 -9.91 -3.00 13.98
N THR A 3 -9.10 -1.95 14.05
CA THR A 3 -9.48 -0.69 14.69
C THR A 3 -9.11 0.49 13.81
N ALA A 4 -10.14 1.12 13.26
CA ALA A 4 -10.03 2.44 12.65
C ALA A 4 -9.63 3.47 13.72
N PRO A 5 -8.97 4.59 13.33
CA PRO A 5 -8.71 5.69 14.24
C PRO A 5 -10.03 6.19 14.88
N PRO A 6 -10.02 6.61 16.16
CA PRO A 6 -11.23 7.09 16.84
C PRO A 6 -11.94 8.22 16.09
N ASP A 7 -11.17 9.08 15.43
CA ASP A 7 -11.67 10.24 14.67
C ASP A 7 -11.91 9.94 13.18
N GLY A 8 -11.95 8.65 12.80
CA GLY A 8 -12.11 8.21 11.42
C GLY A 8 -10.84 8.35 10.59
N LEU A 9 -10.89 7.98 9.31
CA LEU A 9 -9.76 8.08 8.38
C LEU A 9 -10.26 8.68 7.07
N ARG A 10 -9.65 9.78 6.65
CA ARG A 10 -9.72 10.33 5.30
C ARG A 10 -8.43 9.99 4.58
N ASP A 11 -8.55 9.39 3.41
CA ASP A 11 -7.42 8.99 2.57
C ASP A 11 -7.53 9.69 1.22
N LEU A 12 -6.54 10.54 0.91
CA LEU A 12 -6.33 11.08 -0.42
C LEU A 12 -5.15 10.37 -1.04
N TYR A 13 -5.38 9.65 -2.14
CA TYR A 13 -4.34 8.86 -2.77
C TYR A 13 -4.26 9.05 -4.29
N GLY A 14 -3.08 8.74 -4.81
CA GLY A 14 -2.81 8.67 -6.24
C GLY A 14 -2.01 7.42 -6.56
N SER A 15 -2.29 6.80 -7.71
CA SER A 15 -1.62 5.57 -8.13
C SER A 15 -1.05 5.69 -9.53
N LEU A 16 0.15 5.17 -9.73
CA LEU A 16 0.76 4.94 -11.03
C LEU A 16 0.92 3.43 -11.24
N SER A 17 0.30 2.91 -12.30
CA SER A 17 0.40 1.51 -12.69
C SER A 17 1.00 1.38 -14.08
N SER A 18 1.96 0.48 -14.24
CA SER A 18 2.57 0.16 -15.52
C SER A 18 2.75 -1.35 -15.68
N SER A 19 2.83 -1.80 -16.92
CA SER A 19 3.13 -3.19 -17.26
C SER A 19 4.26 -3.22 -18.28
N ILE A 20 5.40 -3.79 -17.89
CA ILE A 20 6.62 -3.82 -18.68
C ILE A 20 7.08 -5.28 -18.80
N SER A 21 7.08 -5.80 -20.02
CA SER A 21 7.54 -7.17 -20.33
C SER A 21 6.91 -8.26 -19.44
N GLY A 22 5.60 -8.19 -19.19
CA GLY A 22 4.86 -9.17 -18.38
C GLY A 22 5.03 -9.01 -16.86
N VAL A 23 5.72 -7.95 -16.42
CA VAL A 23 5.79 -7.54 -15.02
C VAL A 23 4.92 -6.31 -14.82
N LYS A 24 3.97 -6.40 -13.89
CA LYS A 24 3.15 -5.27 -13.45
C LYS A 24 3.85 -4.58 -12.29
N VAL A 25 3.92 -3.26 -12.35
CA VAL A 25 4.46 -2.40 -11.29
C VAL A 25 3.38 -1.40 -10.92
N ASP A 26 3.11 -1.27 -9.63
CA ASP A 26 2.21 -0.28 -9.07
C ASP A 26 2.96 0.54 -8.02
N LEU A 27 2.80 1.86 -8.08
CA LEU A 27 3.21 2.79 -7.05
C LEU A 27 1.98 3.53 -6.57
N ILE A 28 1.75 3.60 -5.27
CA ILE A 28 0.60 4.28 -4.68
C ILE A 28 1.12 5.19 -3.58
N TYR A 29 0.67 6.43 -3.59
CA TYR A 29 0.94 7.38 -2.52
C TYR A 29 -0.37 7.72 -1.83
N HIS A 30 -0.36 7.68 -0.51
CA HIS A 30 -1.48 8.01 0.37
C HIS A 30 -1.12 9.21 1.27
N ASP A 31 -2.07 10.11 1.44
CA ASP A 31 -2.08 11.16 2.47
C ASP A 31 -3.26 10.88 3.41
N PHE A 32 -2.94 10.49 4.65
CA PHE A 32 -3.90 10.09 5.65
C PHE A 32 -4.16 11.21 6.64
N GLN A 33 -5.44 11.53 6.84
CA GLN A 33 -5.88 12.55 7.77
C GLN A 33 -7.05 12.04 8.61
N ALA A 34 -7.25 12.64 9.77
CA ALA A 34 -8.45 12.41 10.56
C ALA A 34 -9.69 12.91 9.80
N ASP A 35 -10.76 12.13 9.81
CA ASP A 35 -12.05 12.56 9.25
C ASP A 35 -12.65 13.68 10.11
N LYS A 36 -12.41 13.63 11.43
CA LYS A 36 -12.84 14.63 12.42
C LYS A 36 -11.64 15.24 13.13
N GLY A 37 -11.73 16.51 13.49
CA GLY A 37 -10.68 17.20 14.27
C GLY A 37 -9.45 17.64 13.46
N GLY A 38 -9.23 17.11 12.25
CA GLY A 38 -8.23 17.61 11.31
C GLY A 38 -6.78 17.25 11.63
N SER A 39 -6.55 16.26 12.50
CA SER A 39 -5.21 15.75 12.79
C SER A 39 -4.57 15.09 11.56
N ASP A 40 -3.28 15.34 11.36
CA ASP A 40 -2.49 14.76 10.28
C ASP A 40 -1.99 13.38 10.71
N TYR A 41 -2.42 12.33 10.01
CA TYR A 41 -1.98 10.98 10.32
C TYR A 41 -0.69 10.62 9.59
N GLY A 42 -0.24 11.42 8.62
CA GLY A 42 0.97 11.19 7.85
C GLY A 42 0.69 10.54 6.50
N ALA A 43 1.75 10.07 5.85
CA ALA A 43 1.71 9.63 4.47
C ALA A 43 2.29 8.23 4.29
N GLU A 44 1.81 7.50 3.29
CA GLU A 44 2.32 6.17 2.95
C GLU A 44 2.70 6.10 1.47
N LEU A 45 3.85 5.50 1.19
CA LEU A 45 4.25 5.11 -0.16
C LEU A 45 4.27 3.59 -0.26
N ASP A 46 3.44 3.08 -1.15
CA ASP A 46 3.39 1.67 -1.53
C ASP A 46 4.04 1.44 -2.88
N ALA A 47 4.81 0.36 -2.96
CA ALA A 47 5.38 -0.15 -4.19
C ALA A 47 5.10 -1.65 -4.30
N MET A 48 4.53 -2.05 -5.43
CA MET A 48 4.19 -3.44 -5.71
C MET A 48 4.72 -3.87 -7.06
N VAL A 49 5.33 -5.06 -7.09
CA VAL A 49 5.79 -5.71 -8.31
C VAL A 49 5.14 -7.07 -8.40
N THR A 50 4.41 -7.33 -9.48
CA THR A 50 3.72 -8.59 -9.72
C THR A 50 4.18 -9.20 -11.04
N LYS A 51 4.59 -10.47 -11.01
CA LYS A 51 4.94 -11.24 -12.20
C LYS A 51 4.08 -12.49 -12.29
N LYS A 52 3.42 -12.66 -13.43
CA LYS A 52 2.73 -13.90 -13.81
C LYS A 52 3.67 -14.72 -14.69
N PHE A 53 3.92 -15.96 -14.33
CA PHE A 53 4.78 -16.87 -15.11
C PHE A 53 3.98 -17.74 -16.07
N THR A 54 2.80 -18.18 -15.60
CA THR A 54 1.82 -18.96 -16.35
C THR A 54 0.42 -18.53 -15.89
N ASP A 55 -0.63 -19.14 -16.43
CA ASP A 55 -2.01 -18.92 -15.98
C ASP A 55 -2.25 -19.35 -14.52
N HIS A 56 -1.34 -20.16 -13.97
CA HIS A 56 -1.48 -20.77 -12.64
C HIS A 56 -0.56 -20.16 -11.57
N TYR A 57 0.53 -19.47 -11.96
CA TYR A 57 1.56 -19.03 -11.01
C TYR A 57 1.78 -17.52 -11.06
N THR A 58 1.56 -16.86 -9.91
CA THR A 58 1.83 -15.43 -9.72
C THR A 58 2.77 -15.23 -8.53
N LEU A 59 3.82 -14.43 -8.72
CA LEU A 59 4.68 -13.94 -7.64
C LEU A 59 4.47 -12.43 -7.50
N GLN A 60 4.33 -11.97 -6.26
CA GLN A 60 4.17 -10.57 -5.92
C GLN A 60 5.13 -10.19 -4.80
N ALA A 61 5.78 -9.05 -4.96
CA ALA A 61 6.54 -8.38 -3.92
C ALA A 61 5.88 -7.06 -3.62
N VAL A 62 5.71 -6.73 -2.34
CA VAL A 62 5.13 -5.47 -1.91
C VAL A 62 6.00 -4.84 -0.83
N TYR A 63 6.17 -3.54 -0.94
CA TYR A 63 6.82 -2.68 0.02
C TYR A 63 5.85 -1.55 0.38
N ALA A 64 5.72 -1.26 1.66
CA ALA A 64 4.91 -0.18 2.19
C ALA A 64 5.77 0.62 3.18
N ASN A 65 5.82 1.93 3.02
CA ASN A 65 6.52 2.84 3.91
C ASN A 65 5.57 3.94 4.38
N TYR A 66 5.17 3.84 5.65
CA TYR A 66 4.34 4.83 6.33
C TYR A 66 5.20 5.72 7.20
N ASN A 67 5.14 7.03 6.93
CA ASN A 67 5.73 8.07 7.75
C ASN A 67 4.63 8.74 8.57
N ALA A 68 4.75 8.64 9.89
CA ALA A 68 3.74 9.14 10.82
C ALA A 68 3.96 10.62 11.13
N ALA A 69 2.86 11.38 11.17
CA ALA A 69 2.85 12.75 11.69
C ALA A 69 2.38 12.79 13.16
N GLU A 70 1.06 12.80 13.39
CA GLU A 70 0.47 12.87 14.73
C GLU A 70 -0.17 11.53 15.17
N TYR A 71 -0.15 10.52 14.30
CA TYR A 71 -0.80 9.24 14.52
C TYR A 71 0.17 8.07 14.39
N LYS A 72 0.28 7.29 15.47
CA LYS A 72 1.17 6.11 15.58
C LYS A 72 2.65 6.47 15.34
N THR A 73 3.38 5.60 14.65
CA THR A 73 4.83 5.65 14.47
C THR A 73 5.18 5.21 13.07
N ASP A 74 6.32 5.70 12.57
CA ASP A 74 6.90 5.25 11.29
C ASP A 74 6.91 3.73 11.21
N THR A 75 6.45 3.21 10.08
CA THR A 75 6.29 1.77 9.88
C THR A 75 6.67 1.41 8.46
N GLU A 76 7.66 0.53 8.34
CA GLU A 76 8.02 -0.09 7.07
C GLU A 76 7.64 -1.56 7.06
N LYS A 77 7.10 -2.02 5.92
CA LYS A 77 6.74 -3.42 5.72
C LYS A 77 7.18 -3.87 4.34
N ILE A 78 7.68 -5.10 4.29
CA ILE A 78 7.95 -5.80 3.04
C ILE A 78 7.40 -7.21 3.16
N TRP A 79 6.73 -7.67 2.11
CA TRP A 79 6.31 -9.07 2.04
C TRP A 79 6.36 -9.59 0.61
N LEU A 80 6.45 -10.92 0.53
CA LEU A 80 6.40 -11.68 -0.71
C LEU A 80 5.18 -12.59 -0.67
N GLN A 81 4.46 -12.66 -1.78
CA GLN A 81 3.31 -13.53 -1.96
C GLN A 81 3.51 -14.39 -3.20
N PHE A 82 3.27 -15.69 -3.04
CA PHE A 82 3.18 -16.65 -4.13
C PHE A 82 1.77 -17.21 -4.20
N THR A 83 1.14 -17.10 -5.36
CA THR A 83 -0.24 -17.54 -5.60
C THR A 83 -0.26 -18.64 -6.64
N VAL A 84 -0.94 -19.74 -6.31
CA VAL A 84 -1.26 -20.86 -7.19
C VAL A 84 -2.77 -20.87 -7.47
N ALA A 85 -3.15 -20.76 -8.73
CA ALA A 85 -4.55 -20.87 -9.17
C ALA A 85 -4.78 -22.24 -9.82
N PHE A 86 -5.80 -22.98 -9.34
CA PHE A 86 -6.17 -24.32 -9.80
C PHE A 86 -7.38 -24.28 -10.74
#